data_AF-A0A4Q4XZY5-F1
#
_entry.id   AF-A0A4Q4XZY5-F1
#
_cell.length_a   1.000
_cell.length_b   1.000
_cell.length_c   1.000
_cell.angle_alpha   90.00
_cell.angle_beta   90.00
_cell.angle_gamma   90.00
#
_symmetry.space_group_name_H-M   'P 1'
#
loop_
_entity.id
_entity.type
_entity.pdbx_description
1 polymer ?
#
loop_
_entity_poly.entity_id
_entity_poly.type
_entity_poly.pdbx_seq_one_letter_code
_entity_poly.pdbx_strand_id
1 'polypeptide(L)'
;MFEDLIKAVGELGTAESPSEIPEEILRLVPEEVSAQDAAQVLRTDSATSPLTTLRALNVLLCSGRNIIVRDGSDEVALGEIAEDIGKIIRPNLNVEPPDQVSRGALGLKILSKLRTKHHAKLSTSTLISITAFTNAEDPWTTTESASLAQELLDEPFQPRSQEQRNKFITEDILSNFLRPLFSKSRPTTVTASGRKAEFVEPSRYDNASAEAEARKPWKYGQRYAITAFEWAVSQSDEQLLQISWHLFTPVLLTLLDEPQTALKVRALVIFRAFWARCPGDLMRQTGLAQVFEDAIFPAVLYLPNLTPESESIAILNAAYPALMTMAGIDLESTADEPQSYPKFTEAQQKLLDKIIREGILVGYNHASEHIRLVELFCEKLRCVVNGMGILAIKHLKNLIPMVSEIMTDPFGTQHPPSLLSAIRLLQAIMSTCWPRIPHYCNEIIKALMLCWLNIEEEDSFPVGDPSPARLKSELTKAADMLSAVMQAAKMDMDERVAPLVEKEPQLRELFKISHET
;
A
#
# COMPACT_ATOMS: atom_id res chain seq x y z
N MET A 1 -48.00 -10.69 0.43
CA MET A 1 -47.86 -10.49 1.89
C MET A 1 -46.89 -9.36 2.20
N PHE A 2 -45.70 -9.33 1.58
CA PHE A 2 -44.67 -8.35 1.90
C PHE A 2 -44.68 -7.06 1.06
N GLU A 3 -45.59 -6.91 0.10
CA GLU A 3 -45.67 -5.71 -0.77
C GLU A 3 -45.94 -4.43 0.02
N ASP A 4 -46.86 -4.46 0.99
CA ASP A 4 -47.16 -3.31 1.85
C ASP A 4 -45.98 -2.95 2.77
N LEU A 5 -45.25 -3.97 3.25
CA LEU A 5 -44.04 -3.78 4.05
C LEU A 5 -42.91 -3.15 3.21
N ILE A 6 -42.66 -3.68 2.01
CA ILE A 6 -41.64 -3.16 1.09
C ILE A 6 -41.95 -1.70 0.74
N LYS A 7 -43.22 -1.37 0.49
CA LYS A 7 -43.64 0.01 0.21
C LYS A 7 -43.44 0.94 1.41
N ALA A 8 -43.77 0.49 2.62
CA ALA A 8 -43.65 1.29 3.84
C ALA A 8 -42.19 1.55 4.26
N VAL A 9 -41.28 0.64 3.93
CA VAL A 9 -39.87 0.68 4.36
C VAL A 9 -38.98 1.52 3.43
N GLY A 10 -39.50 1.98 2.29
CA GLY A 10 -38.76 2.78 1.29
C GLY A 10 -38.08 4.05 1.84
N GLU A 11 -38.62 4.63 2.91
CA GLU A 11 -38.09 5.87 3.53
C GLU A 11 -37.41 5.62 4.88
N LEU A 12 -37.39 4.37 5.37
CA LEU A 12 -36.82 4.03 6.68
C LEU A 12 -35.28 3.98 6.64
N GLY A 13 -34.65 4.55 7.67
CA GLY A 13 -33.22 4.36 7.95
C GLY A 13 -32.87 2.93 8.38
N THR A 14 -31.59 2.68 8.68
CA THR A 14 -31.16 1.37 9.19
C THR A 14 -31.56 1.21 10.66
N ALA A 15 -32.58 0.40 10.95
CA ALA A 15 -32.97 0.04 12.30
C ALA A 15 -32.15 -1.14 12.84
N GLU A 16 -31.66 -1.05 14.07
CA GLU A 16 -30.88 -2.09 14.74
C GLU A 16 -31.68 -2.85 15.81
N SER A 17 -32.73 -2.20 16.34
CA SER A 17 -33.59 -2.69 17.41
C SER A 17 -35.09 -2.51 17.09
N PRO A 18 -35.99 -3.27 17.75
CA PRO A 18 -37.43 -3.09 17.57
C PRO A 18 -37.91 -1.67 17.88
N SER A 19 -37.27 -0.99 18.83
CA SER A 19 -37.59 0.38 19.24
C SER A 19 -37.29 1.45 18.19
N GLU A 20 -36.47 1.13 17.19
CA GLU A 20 -36.12 2.03 16.08
C GLU A 20 -37.05 1.86 14.88
N ILE A 21 -37.97 0.88 14.91
CA ILE A 21 -38.93 0.61 13.84
C ILE A 21 -40.25 1.31 14.20
N PRO A 22 -40.76 2.22 13.34
CA PRO A 22 -42.06 2.85 13.53
C PRO A 22 -43.18 1.82 13.76
N GLU A 23 -44.10 2.11 14.69
CA GLU A 23 -45.21 1.20 15.02
C GLU A 23 -46.06 0.84 13.80
N GLU A 24 -46.22 1.77 12.84
CA GLU A 24 -46.96 1.51 11.61
C GLU A 24 -46.30 0.40 10.77
N ILE A 25 -44.97 0.36 10.73
CA ILE A 25 -44.20 -0.64 10.01
C ILE A 25 -44.19 -1.97 10.78
N LEU A 26 -44.06 -1.93 12.11
CA LEU A 26 -44.13 -3.15 12.94
C LEU A 26 -45.46 -3.89 12.80
N ARG A 27 -46.58 -3.18 12.60
CA ARG A 27 -47.90 -3.78 12.36
C ARG A 27 -47.99 -4.52 11.02
N LEU A 28 -47.15 -4.16 10.05
CA LEU A 28 -47.09 -4.80 8.72
C LEU A 28 -46.19 -6.05 8.72
N VAL A 29 -45.39 -6.26 9.76
CA VAL A 29 -44.61 -7.49 9.93
C VAL A 29 -45.60 -8.63 10.27
N PRO A 30 -45.50 -9.83 9.66
CA PRO A 30 -46.32 -10.99 10.06
C PRO A 30 -45.90 -11.56 11.43
N GLU A 31 -46.81 -12.21 12.17
CA GLU A 31 -46.52 -12.77 13.50
C GLU A 31 -45.62 -14.01 13.45
N GLU A 32 -45.82 -14.86 12.45
CA GLU A 32 -44.98 -15.99 12.11
C GLU A 32 -44.45 -15.82 10.68
N VAL A 33 -43.14 -15.95 10.48
CA VAL A 33 -42.49 -15.91 9.16
C VAL A 33 -41.60 -17.13 9.04
N SER A 34 -41.86 -17.99 8.04
CA SER A 34 -40.95 -19.10 7.73
C SER A 34 -39.71 -18.60 6.98
N ALA A 35 -38.64 -19.39 6.97
CA ALA A 35 -37.45 -19.06 6.18
C ALA A 35 -37.78 -18.98 4.67
N GLN A 36 -38.74 -19.78 4.19
CA GLN A 36 -39.21 -19.73 2.80
C GLN A 36 -39.95 -18.43 2.47
N ASP A 37 -40.78 -17.93 3.38
CA ASP A 37 -41.48 -16.66 3.21
C ASP A 37 -40.50 -15.49 3.19
N ALA A 38 -39.48 -15.53 4.06
CA ALA A 38 -38.40 -14.53 4.06
C ALA A 38 -37.57 -14.58 2.76
N ALA A 39 -37.32 -15.76 2.19
CA ALA A 39 -36.64 -15.90 0.91
C ALA A 39 -37.44 -15.30 -0.25
N GLN A 40 -38.78 -15.39 -0.21
CA GLN A 40 -39.64 -14.74 -1.21
C GLN A 40 -39.53 -13.21 -1.20
N VAL A 41 -39.23 -12.58 -0.05
CA VAL A 41 -38.98 -11.13 0.02
C VAL A 41 -37.82 -10.74 -0.89
N LEU A 42 -36.76 -11.54 -0.97
CA LEU A 42 -35.61 -11.25 -1.84
C LEU A 42 -35.90 -11.48 -3.34
N ARG A 43 -36.96 -12.23 -3.67
CA ARG A 43 -37.34 -12.62 -5.04
C ARG A 43 -38.44 -11.76 -5.65
N THR A 44 -38.96 -10.75 -4.94
CA THR A 44 -40.03 -9.86 -5.45
C THR A 44 -39.60 -9.05 -6.67
N ASP A 45 -40.59 -8.70 -7.51
CA ASP A 45 -40.50 -8.13 -8.87
C ASP A 45 -39.34 -7.15 -9.15
N SER A 46 -38.89 -7.15 -10.42
CA SER A 46 -37.81 -6.32 -10.98
C SER A 46 -38.00 -4.79 -10.83
N ALA A 47 -39.18 -4.34 -10.42
CA ALA A 47 -39.50 -2.94 -10.15
C ALA A 47 -39.04 -2.44 -8.77
N THR A 48 -38.68 -3.35 -7.85
CA THR A 48 -38.34 -2.99 -6.46
C THR A 48 -36.83 -2.70 -6.32
N SER A 49 -36.46 -1.58 -5.70
CA SER A 49 -35.06 -1.26 -5.42
C SER A 49 -34.42 -2.33 -4.52
N PRO A 50 -33.24 -2.88 -4.86
CA PRO A 50 -32.55 -3.88 -4.03
C PRO A 50 -32.30 -3.42 -2.59
N LEU A 51 -32.08 -2.12 -2.38
CA LEU A 51 -31.92 -1.55 -1.04
C LEU A 51 -33.21 -1.66 -0.22
N THR A 52 -34.37 -1.39 -0.83
CA THR A 52 -35.67 -1.50 -0.16
C THR A 52 -35.94 -2.93 0.27
N THR A 53 -35.59 -3.90 -0.57
CA THR A 53 -35.71 -5.32 -0.26
C THR A 53 -34.84 -5.73 0.94
N LEU A 54 -33.58 -5.26 0.99
CA LEU A 54 -32.71 -5.47 2.15
C LEU A 54 -33.29 -4.83 3.41
N ARG A 55 -33.85 -3.61 3.32
CA ARG A 55 -34.46 -2.96 4.48
C ARG A 55 -35.67 -3.72 5.01
N ALA A 56 -36.54 -4.22 4.12
CA ALA A 56 -37.67 -5.05 4.53
C ALA A 56 -37.20 -6.31 5.27
N LEU A 57 -36.15 -6.98 4.77
CA LEU A 57 -35.55 -8.13 5.43
C LEU A 57 -34.90 -7.78 6.78
N ASN A 58 -34.23 -6.63 6.87
CA ASN A 58 -33.64 -6.17 8.13
C ASN A 58 -34.73 -5.88 9.18
N VAL A 59 -35.84 -5.25 8.78
CA VAL A 59 -37.00 -5.01 9.65
C VAL A 59 -37.58 -6.33 10.16
N LEU A 60 -37.72 -7.34 9.28
CA LEU A 60 -38.16 -8.69 9.69
C LEU A 60 -37.26 -9.25 10.81
N LEU A 61 -35.93 -9.22 10.61
CA LEU A 61 -34.95 -9.74 11.59
C LEU A 61 -34.83 -8.92 12.88
N CYS A 62 -35.21 -7.64 12.85
CA CYS A 62 -35.13 -6.71 13.98
C CYS A 62 -36.46 -6.55 14.73
N SER A 63 -37.59 -6.97 14.16
CA SER A 63 -38.94 -6.83 14.72
C SER A 63 -39.18 -7.58 16.05
N GLY A 64 -38.23 -8.40 16.50
CA GLY A 64 -38.38 -9.29 17.65
C GLY A 64 -39.19 -10.56 17.36
N ARG A 65 -39.75 -10.68 16.14
CA ARG A 65 -40.42 -11.88 15.65
C ARG A 65 -39.39 -12.77 14.99
N ASN A 66 -39.10 -13.93 15.58
CA ASN A 66 -38.08 -14.84 15.06
C ASN A 66 -38.55 -15.50 13.76
N ILE A 67 -37.65 -15.63 12.78
CA ILE A 67 -37.85 -16.52 11.65
C ILE A 67 -37.93 -17.94 12.21
N ILE A 68 -39.03 -18.62 11.92
CA ILE A 68 -39.25 -19.97 12.41
C ILE A 68 -38.52 -20.95 11.50
N VAL A 69 -37.60 -21.72 12.08
CA VAL A 69 -36.82 -22.77 11.40
C VAL A 69 -37.33 -24.10 11.94
N ARG A 70 -38.18 -24.79 11.19
CA ARG A 70 -38.89 -26.01 11.63
C ARG A 70 -38.24 -27.30 11.14
N ASP A 71 -37.48 -27.28 10.03
CA ASP A 71 -36.90 -28.48 9.40
C ASP A 71 -35.62 -28.21 8.57
N GLY A 72 -35.11 -29.24 7.89
CA GLY A 72 -33.96 -29.11 6.98
C GLY A 72 -34.24 -28.32 5.69
N SER A 73 -35.51 -28.12 5.31
CA SER A 73 -35.88 -27.25 4.19
C SER A 73 -35.71 -25.77 4.56
N ASP A 74 -35.94 -25.41 5.82
CA ASP A 74 -35.73 -24.05 6.32
C ASP A 74 -34.23 -23.70 6.45
N GLU A 75 -33.36 -24.67 6.78
CA GLU A 75 -31.90 -24.47 6.73
C GLU A 75 -31.39 -24.16 5.32
N VAL A 76 -31.95 -24.83 4.30
CA VAL A 76 -31.64 -24.57 2.90
C VAL A 76 -32.12 -23.18 2.50
N ALA A 77 -33.33 -22.79 2.90
CA ALA A 77 -33.87 -21.46 2.63
C ALA A 77 -33.03 -20.32 3.25
N LEU A 78 -32.49 -20.52 4.46
CA LEU A 78 -31.56 -19.56 5.07
C LEU A 78 -30.25 -19.41 4.28
N GLY A 79 -29.75 -20.52 3.72
CA GLY A 79 -28.60 -20.50 2.80
C GLY A 79 -28.90 -19.75 1.50
N GLU A 80 -30.09 -19.95 0.92
CA GLU A 80 -30.55 -19.22 -0.27
C GLU A 80 -30.68 -17.71 0.00
N ILE A 81 -31.25 -17.33 1.16
CA ILE A 81 -31.32 -15.93 1.60
C ILE A 81 -29.92 -15.32 1.66
N ALA A 82 -28.97 -16.00 2.30
CA ALA A 82 -27.60 -15.52 2.40
C ALA A 82 -26.94 -15.35 1.02
N GLU A 83 -27.19 -16.29 0.10
CA GLU A 83 -26.68 -16.22 -1.27
C GLU A 83 -27.27 -15.05 -2.06
N ASP A 84 -28.57 -14.82 -1.95
CA ASP A 84 -29.26 -13.72 -2.63
C ASP A 84 -28.83 -12.36 -2.07
N ILE A 85 -28.65 -12.23 -0.75
CA ILE A 85 -28.01 -11.04 -0.16
C ILE A 85 -26.60 -10.86 -0.72
N GLY A 86 -25.82 -11.94 -0.78
CA GLY A 86 -24.47 -11.94 -1.36
C GLY A 86 -24.46 -11.37 -2.79
N LYS A 87 -25.43 -11.75 -3.64
CA LYS A 87 -25.58 -11.19 -5.00
C LYS A 87 -25.97 -9.71 -4.97
N ILE A 88 -26.87 -9.31 -4.07
CA ILE A 88 -27.36 -7.92 -3.97
C ILE A 88 -26.26 -6.97 -3.50
N ILE A 89 -25.39 -7.37 -2.58
CA ILE A 89 -24.37 -6.47 -2.04
C ILE A 89 -23.16 -6.28 -2.97
N ARG A 90 -23.01 -7.08 -4.04
CA ARG A 90 -21.82 -6.99 -4.89
C ARG A 90 -21.59 -5.59 -5.43
N PRO A 91 -20.37 -5.05 -5.26
CA PRO A 91 -20.02 -3.78 -5.85
C PRO A 91 -20.22 -3.72 -7.36
N ASN A 92 -20.85 -2.65 -7.85
CA ASN A 92 -21.08 -2.42 -9.27
C ASN A 92 -20.73 -0.98 -9.61
N LEU A 93 -19.70 -0.80 -10.45
CA LEU A 93 -19.21 0.53 -10.83
C LEU A 93 -20.25 1.43 -11.53
N ASN A 94 -21.35 0.87 -12.01
CA ASN A 94 -22.44 1.62 -12.64
C ASN A 94 -23.47 2.15 -11.63
N VAL A 95 -23.35 1.83 -10.35
CA VAL A 95 -24.25 2.29 -9.28
C VAL A 95 -23.56 3.40 -8.50
N GLU A 96 -24.28 4.49 -8.21
CA GLU A 96 -23.71 5.63 -7.51
C GLU A 96 -23.40 5.33 -6.02
N PRO A 97 -22.39 6.00 -5.43
CA PRO A 97 -21.87 5.71 -4.09
C PRO A 97 -22.87 5.69 -2.91
N PRO A 98 -23.93 6.52 -2.80
CA PRO A 98 -24.78 6.42 -1.61
C PRO A 98 -25.59 5.12 -1.57
N ASP A 99 -26.04 4.61 -2.72
CA ASP A 99 -26.84 3.38 -2.78
C ASP A 99 -25.98 2.14 -2.51
N GLN A 100 -24.81 2.06 -3.16
CA GLN A 100 -23.94 0.90 -3.04
C GLN A 100 -23.34 0.75 -1.64
N VAL A 101 -22.95 1.86 -1.00
CA VAL A 101 -22.47 1.87 0.39
C VAL A 101 -23.58 1.40 1.34
N SER A 102 -24.80 1.92 1.17
CA SER A 102 -25.95 1.55 2.00
C SER A 102 -26.32 0.09 1.86
N ARG A 103 -26.29 -0.45 0.63
CA ARG A 103 -26.56 -1.87 0.34
C ARG A 103 -25.52 -2.77 0.99
N GLY A 104 -24.24 -2.43 0.84
CA GLY A 104 -23.13 -3.16 1.46
C GLY A 104 -23.26 -3.23 2.97
N ALA A 105 -23.37 -2.07 3.62
CA ALA A 105 -23.48 -1.97 5.08
C ALA A 105 -24.68 -2.74 5.62
N LEU A 106 -25.86 -2.55 5.02
CA LEU A 106 -27.08 -3.21 5.48
C LEU A 106 -27.04 -4.72 5.22
N GLY A 107 -26.59 -5.15 4.05
CA GLY A 107 -26.51 -6.58 3.73
C GLY A 107 -25.51 -7.33 4.62
N LEU A 108 -24.36 -6.73 4.95
CA LEU A 108 -23.42 -7.31 5.93
C LEU A 108 -24.07 -7.42 7.33
N LYS A 109 -24.81 -6.41 7.79
CA LYS A 109 -25.55 -6.46 9.06
C LYS A 109 -26.59 -7.59 9.06
N ILE A 110 -27.33 -7.75 7.97
CA ILE A 110 -28.30 -8.84 7.80
C ILE A 110 -27.59 -10.20 7.85
N LEU A 111 -26.49 -10.39 7.11
CA LEU A 111 -25.72 -11.63 7.11
C LEU A 111 -25.19 -11.97 8.52
N SER A 112 -24.71 -10.98 9.25
CA SER A 112 -24.28 -11.15 10.65
C SER A 112 -25.43 -11.56 11.57
N LYS A 113 -26.61 -10.92 11.45
CA LYS A 113 -27.81 -11.32 12.22
C LYS A 113 -28.29 -12.72 11.87
N LEU A 114 -28.33 -13.09 10.58
CA LEU A 114 -28.72 -14.42 10.13
C LEU A 114 -27.79 -15.51 10.69
N ARG A 115 -26.49 -15.22 10.72
CA ARG A 115 -25.50 -16.15 11.24
C ARG A 115 -25.55 -16.28 12.76
N THR A 116 -25.63 -15.16 13.49
CA THR A 116 -25.65 -15.16 14.96
C THR A 116 -26.95 -15.70 15.55
N LYS A 117 -28.10 -15.38 14.95
CA LYS A 117 -29.42 -15.82 15.45
C LYS A 117 -29.87 -17.19 14.90
N HIS A 118 -29.50 -17.51 13.66
CA HIS A 118 -30.04 -18.68 12.95
C HIS A 118 -28.97 -19.63 12.42
N HIS A 119 -27.68 -19.42 12.74
CA HIS A 119 -26.55 -20.26 12.30
C HIS A 119 -26.52 -20.52 10.79
N ALA A 120 -26.98 -19.56 9.99
CA ALA A 120 -27.02 -19.67 8.54
C ALA A 120 -25.61 -19.91 7.96
N LYS A 121 -25.50 -20.92 7.07
CA LYS A 121 -24.25 -21.22 6.37
C LYS A 121 -24.05 -20.26 5.21
N LEU A 122 -22.89 -19.61 5.16
CA LEU A 122 -22.53 -18.70 4.07
C LEU A 122 -21.92 -19.51 2.92
N SER A 123 -22.47 -19.36 1.72
CA SER A 123 -21.91 -19.97 0.51
C SER A 123 -20.61 -19.29 0.08
N THR A 124 -19.77 -20.00 -0.67
CA THR A 124 -18.54 -19.46 -1.28
C THR A 124 -18.78 -18.15 -2.04
N SER A 125 -19.86 -18.10 -2.84
CA SER A 125 -20.28 -16.93 -3.61
C SER A 125 -20.57 -15.71 -2.72
N THR A 126 -21.14 -15.96 -1.54
CA THR A 126 -21.42 -14.94 -0.52
C THR A 126 -20.14 -14.48 0.15
N LEU A 127 -19.26 -15.40 0.54
CA LEU A 127 -17.95 -15.08 1.12
C LEU A 127 -17.10 -14.21 0.18
N ILE A 128 -17.06 -14.51 -1.12
CA ILE A 128 -16.40 -13.65 -2.13
C ILE A 128 -17.04 -12.26 -2.22
N SER A 129 -18.35 -12.17 -2.00
CA SER A 129 -19.03 -10.86 -1.99
C SER A 129 -18.73 -10.08 -0.71
N ILE A 130 -18.46 -10.76 0.41
CA ILE A 130 -18.03 -10.14 1.68
C ILE A 130 -16.58 -9.63 1.57
N THR A 131 -15.67 -10.36 0.90
CA THR A 131 -14.28 -9.88 0.70
C THR A 131 -14.20 -8.55 -0.04
N ALA A 132 -15.23 -8.20 -0.82
CA ALA A 132 -15.33 -6.92 -1.50
C ALA A 132 -15.36 -5.70 -0.55
N PHE A 133 -15.68 -5.92 0.74
CA PHE A 133 -15.85 -4.89 1.75
C PHE A 133 -14.73 -4.86 2.77
N THR A 134 -13.62 -5.59 2.59
CA THR A 134 -12.57 -5.66 3.63
C THR A 134 -11.63 -4.45 3.65
N ASN A 135 -11.69 -3.57 2.64
CA ASN A 135 -10.84 -2.38 2.54
C ASN A 135 -11.70 -1.11 2.61
N ALA A 136 -11.46 -0.27 3.62
CA ALA A 136 -12.20 0.96 3.86
C ALA A 136 -11.88 2.10 2.86
N GLU A 137 -10.79 1.98 2.10
CA GLU A 137 -10.42 2.92 1.04
C GLU A 137 -11.22 2.69 -0.26
N ASP A 138 -11.99 1.60 -0.34
CA ASP A 138 -12.85 1.34 -1.49
C ASP A 138 -14.06 2.28 -1.48
N PRO A 139 -14.48 2.86 -2.64
CA PRO A 139 -15.58 3.84 -2.70
C PRO A 139 -16.94 3.35 -2.19
N TRP A 140 -17.11 2.03 -2.03
CA TRP A 140 -18.34 1.38 -1.62
C TRP A 140 -18.30 0.82 -0.18
N THR A 141 -17.21 1.09 0.55
CA THR A 141 -16.97 0.51 1.87
C THR A 141 -16.83 1.61 2.93
N THR A 142 -17.33 1.35 4.13
CA THR A 142 -17.08 2.18 5.33
C THR A 142 -16.21 1.42 6.32
N THR A 143 -15.59 2.10 7.29
CA THR A 143 -14.82 1.46 8.37
C THR A 143 -15.64 0.42 9.13
N GLU A 144 -16.92 0.72 9.41
CA GLU A 144 -17.86 -0.21 10.06
C GLU A 144 -18.12 -1.45 9.19
N SER A 145 -18.35 -1.25 7.88
CA SER A 145 -18.58 -2.35 6.94
C SER A 145 -17.33 -3.23 6.81
N ALA A 146 -16.14 -2.62 6.83
CA ALA A 146 -14.87 -3.35 6.80
C ALA A 146 -14.64 -4.20 8.04
N SER A 147 -14.90 -3.65 9.23
CA SER A 147 -14.85 -4.43 10.48
C SER A 147 -15.80 -5.61 10.43
N LEU A 148 -17.06 -5.37 10.04
CA LEU A 148 -18.08 -6.40 9.99
C LEU A 148 -17.77 -7.48 8.93
N ALA A 149 -17.21 -7.09 7.78
CA ALA A 149 -16.77 -8.03 6.75
C ALA A 149 -15.62 -8.92 7.25
N GLN A 150 -14.65 -8.36 7.98
CA GLN A 150 -13.56 -9.12 8.60
C GLN A 150 -14.10 -10.12 9.62
N GLU A 151 -14.99 -9.70 10.52
CA GLU A 151 -15.62 -10.58 11.52
C GLU A 151 -16.36 -11.76 10.85
N LEU A 152 -17.14 -11.48 9.80
CA LEU A 152 -17.87 -12.49 9.05
C LEU A 152 -16.94 -13.47 8.32
N LEU A 153 -15.75 -13.02 7.90
CA LEU A 153 -14.75 -13.85 7.23
C LEU A 153 -13.85 -14.62 8.21
N ASP A 154 -13.63 -14.14 9.44
CA ASP A 154 -12.78 -14.82 10.42
C ASP A 154 -13.48 -16.02 11.07
N GLU A 155 -14.77 -15.88 11.33
CA GLU A 155 -15.54 -16.89 12.07
C GLU A 155 -15.61 -18.27 11.35
N PRO A 156 -15.75 -18.39 10.00
CA PRO A 156 -15.65 -19.68 9.30
C PRO A 156 -14.25 -20.30 9.31
N PHE A 157 -13.21 -19.47 9.50
CA PHE A 157 -11.82 -19.87 9.34
C PHE A 157 -11.02 -19.80 10.64
N GLN A 158 -11.64 -20.09 11.79
CA GLN A 158 -10.94 -20.22 13.07
C GLN A 158 -9.71 -21.16 12.98
N PRO A 159 -8.73 -21.10 13.92
CA PRO A 159 -7.41 -21.73 13.76
C PRO A 159 -7.38 -23.23 13.42
N ARG A 160 -8.48 -23.96 13.67
CA ARG A 160 -8.64 -25.38 13.31
C ARG A 160 -9.01 -25.62 11.83
N SER A 161 -9.23 -24.56 11.06
CA SER A 161 -9.75 -24.57 9.68
C SER A 161 -8.78 -23.95 8.66
N GLN A 162 -7.47 -23.95 8.94
CA GLN A 162 -6.46 -23.39 8.01
C GLN A 162 -6.52 -24.05 6.62
N GLU A 163 -6.75 -25.36 6.56
CA GLU A 163 -6.91 -26.08 5.29
C GLU A 163 -8.14 -25.59 4.49
N GLN A 164 -9.25 -25.32 5.17
CA GLN A 164 -10.47 -24.80 4.54
C GLN A 164 -10.25 -23.38 4.00
N ARG A 165 -9.52 -22.54 4.75
CA ARG A 165 -9.12 -21.20 4.30
C ARG A 165 -8.21 -21.27 3.07
N ASN A 166 -7.21 -22.15 3.10
CA ASN A 166 -6.28 -22.34 1.99
C ASN A 166 -7.02 -22.83 0.73
N LYS A 167 -7.99 -23.74 0.89
CA LYS A 167 -8.85 -24.20 -0.19
C LYS A 167 -9.72 -23.08 -0.75
N PHE A 168 -10.36 -22.30 0.10
CA PHE A 168 -11.16 -21.14 -0.31
C PHE A 168 -10.31 -20.10 -1.07
N ILE A 169 -9.10 -19.83 -0.61
CA ILE A 169 -8.17 -18.93 -1.32
C ILE A 169 -7.79 -19.50 -2.69
N THR A 170 -7.36 -20.75 -2.76
CA THR A 170 -6.77 -21.33 -3.97
C THR A 170 -7.78 -21.75 -5.02
N GLU A 171 -8.84 -22.44 -4.62
CA GLU A 171 -9.87 -22.95 -5.52
C GLU A 171 -10.89 -21.86 -5.82
N ASP A 172 -11.48 -21.24 -4.80
CA ASP A 172 -12.63 -20.37 -4.99
C ASP A 172 -12.25 -18.94 -5.40
N ILE A 173 -11.31 -18.31 -4.70
CA ILE A 173 -10.88 -16.95 -5.04
C ILE A 173 -9.95 -16.95 -6.25
N LEU A 174 -8.77 -17.59 -6.16
CA LEU A 174 -7.75 -17.46 -7.19
C LEU A 174 -8.15 -18.17 -8.50
N SER A 175 -8.67 -19.41 -8.41
CA SER A 175 -8.95 -20.23 -9.59
C SER A 175 -10.34 -20.00 -10.19
N ASN A 176 -11.40 -20.01 -9.39
CA ASN A 176 -12.77 -19.92 -9.89
C ASN A 176 -13.22 -18.48 -10.14
N PHE A 177 -12.78 -17.53 -9.32
CA PHE A 177 -13.20 -16.13 -9.41
C PHE A 177 -12.20 -15.24 -10.17
N LEU A 178 -10.94 -15.15 -9.73
CA LEU A 178 -9.97 -14.20 -10.28
C LEU A 178 -9.40 -14.64 -11.62
N ARG A 179 -9.01 -15.91 -11.80
CA ARG A 179 -8.39 -16.37 -13.05
C ARG A 179 -9.24 -16.05 -14.29
N PRO A 180 -10.56 -16.27 -14.34
CA PRO A 180 -11.38 -15.84 -15.48
C PRO A 180 -11.29 -14.34 -15.76
N LEU A 181 -11.30 -13.50 -14.71
CA LEU A 181 -11.27 -12.05 -14.83
C LEU A 181 -9.92 -11.53 -15.35
N PHE A 182 -8.82 -12.14 -14.93
CA PHE A 182 -7.46 -11.69 -15.26
C PHE A 182 -6.86 -12.38 -16.50
N SER A 183 -7.43 -13.51 -16.94
CA SER A 183 -6.87 -14.33 -18.04
C SER A 183 -6.61 -13.57 -19.34
N LYS A 184 -7.47 -12.62 -19.70
CA LYS A 184 -7.35 -11.80 -20.92
C LYS A 184 -6.38 -10.61 -20.79
N SER A 185 -6.02 -10.26 -19.55
CA SER A 185 -5.12 -9.15 -19.22
C SER A 185 -3.72 -9.61 -18.79
N ARG A 186 -3.40 -10.90 -18.97
CA ARG A 186 -2.13 -11.47 -18.50
C ARG A 186 -0.95 -10.90 -19.28
N PRO A 187 0.14 -10.46 -18.62
CA PRO A 187 1.35 -10.01 -19.31
C PRO A 187 1.98 -11.13 -20.13
N THR A 188 2.59 -10.78 -21.27
CA THR A 188 3.27 -11.75 -22.16
C THR A 188 4.57 -12.27 -21.57
N THR A 189 5.09 -11.61 -20.53
CA THR A 189 6.31 -11.99 -19.80
C THR A 189 6.14 -13.25 -18.96
N VAL A 190 4.90 -13.74 -18.79
CA VAL A 190 4.57 -14.90 -17.92
C VAL A 190 3.62 -15.88 -18.59
N THR A 191 3.87 -17.17 -18.38
CA THR A 191 3.02 -18.26 -18.85
C THR A 191 1.69 -18.33 -18.09
N ALA A 192 0.75 -19.13 -18.59
CA ALA A 192 -0.51 -19.40 -17.89
C ALA A 192 -0.32 -20.05 -16.51
N SER A 193 0.85 -20.65 -16.27
CA SER A 193 1.25 -21.25 -14.99
C SER A 193 2.04 -20.30 -14.10
N GLY A 194 2.08 -19.00 -14.40
CA GLY A 194 2.76 -18.02 -13.55
C GLY A 194 4.29 -18.04 -13.66
N ARG A 195 4.89 -18.89 -14.51
CA ARG A 195 6.35 -18.95 -14.72
C ARG A 195 6.81 -17.89 -15.73
N LYS A 196 8.06 -17.43 -15.61
CA LYS A 196 8.68 -16.57 -16.63
C LYS A 196 8.56 -17.21 -18.02
N ALA A 197 8.10 -16.45 -19.01
CA ALA A 197 7.99 -16.90 -20.38
C ALA A 197 9.38 -16.96 -21.04
N GLU A 198 9.69 -18.06 -21.74
CA GLU A 198 10.95 -18.23 -22.49
C GLU A 198 10.99 -17.37 -23.76
N PHE A 199 9.82 -17.01 -24.30
CA PHE A 199 9.66 -16.15 -25.48
C PHE A 199 8.67 -15.04 -25.16
N VAL A 200 9.12 -13.78 -25.26
CA VAL A 200 8.30 -12.59 -25.06
C VAL A 200 8.10 -11.93 -26.42
N GLU A 201 6.89 -12.00 -26.97
CA GLU A 201 6.53 -11.17 -28.11
C GLU A 201 6.19 -9.75 -27.64
N PRO A 202 6.70 -8.70 -28.31
CA PRO A 202 6.40 -7.32 -27.93
C PRO A 202 4.91 -7.02 -28.15
N SER A 203 4.21 -6.63 -27.08
CA SER A 203 2.79 -6.26 -27.17
C SER A 203 2.62 -4.98 -27.98
N ARG A 204 1.81 -5.03 -29.03
CA ARG A 204 1.38 -3.83 -29.76
C ARG A 204 0.46 -3.00 -28.85
N TYR A 205 0.76 -1.71 -28.73
CA TYR A 205 0.01 -0.69 -27.99
C TYR A 205 -1.51 -0.93 -27.94
N ASP A 206 -2.06 -1.07 -26.73
CA ASP A 206 -3.50 -1.18 -26.47
C ASP A 206 -4.11 0.23 -26.45
N ASN A 207 -4.69 0.65 -27.57
CA ASN A 207 -5.45 1.89 -27.66
C ASN A 207 -6.77 1.78 -26.87
N ALA A 208 -7.17 2.89 -26.24
CA ALA A 208 -8.46 3.04 -25.57
C ALA A 208 -9.62 2.79 -26.56
N SER A 209 -10.29 1.64 -26.43
CA SER A 209 -11.44 1.19 -27.21
C SER A 209 -12.34 0.37 -26.29
N ALA A 210 -13.63 0.24 -26.62
CA ALA A 210 -14.55 -0.69 -25.96
C ALA A 210 -14.00 -2.14 -25.93
N GLU A 211 -13.11 -2.48 -26.86
CA GLU A 211 -12.41 -3.76 -26.90
C GLU A 211 -11.37 -3.91 -25.76
N ALA A 212 -10.76 -2.81 -25.30
CA ALA A 212 -9.84 -2.80 -24.16
C ALA A 212 -10.59 -2.97 -22.82
N GLU A 213 -11.82 -2.43 -22.72
CA GLU A 213 -12.68 -2.63 -21.55
C GLU A 213 -13.10 -4.10 -21.42
N ALA A 214 -13.50 -4.72 -22.53
CA ALA A 214 -13.86 -6.15 -22.57
C ALA A 214 -12.68 -7.09 -22.25
N ARG A 215 -11.43 -6.62 -22.41
CA ARG A 215 -10.21 -7.36 -22.04
C ARG A 215 -9.85 -7.22 -20.56
N LYS A 216 -10.37 -6.21 -19.84
CA LYS A 216 -10.10 -5.94 -18.42
C LYS A 216 -11.39 -5.95 -17.57
N PRO A 217 -12.12 -7.10 -17.48
CA PRO A 217 -13.37 -7.17 -16.72
C PRO A 217 -13.15 -6.94 -15.21
N TRP A 218 -11.97 -7.25 -14.68
CA TRP A 218 -11.57 -6.93 -13.30
C TRP A 218 -11.48 -5.42 -13.04
N LYS A 219 -11.21 -4.59 -14.06
CA LYS A 219 -11.04 -3.14 -13.90
C LYS A 219 -12.37 -2.39 -14.07
N TYR A 220 -13.10 -2.72 -15.13
CA TYR A 220 -14.30 -1.96 -15.55
C TYR A 220 -15.62 -2.62 -15.17
N GLY A 221 -15.61 -3.89 -14.75
CA GLY A 221 -16.81 -4.58 -14.26
C GLY A 221 -16.71 -4.85 -12.76
N GLN A 222 -15.79 -5.73 -12.36
CA GLN A 222 -15.70 -6.27 -11.01
C GLN A 222 -14.46 -5.75 -10.28
N ARG A 223 -14.40 -4.43 -10.02
CA ARG A 223 -13.23 -3.78 -9.39
C ARG A 223 -12.91 -4.30 -7.99
N TYR A 224 -13.92 -4.80 -7.29
CA TYR A 224 -13.76 -5.46 -6.00
C TYR A 224 -12.92 -6.75 -6.08
N ALA A 225 -12.64 -7.28 -7.28
CA ALA A 225 -11.70 -8.37 -7.47
C ALA A 225 -10.29 -8.03 -6.94
N ILE A 226 -9.90 -6.75 -6.95
CA ILE A 226 -8.63 -6.29 -6.37
C ILE A 226 -8.65 -6.43 -4.84
N THR A 227 -9.77 -6.06 -4.21
CA THR A 227 -9.99 -6.22 -2.75
C THR A 227 -10.01 -7.68 -2.33
N ALA A 228 -10.69 -8.54 -3.11
CA ALA A 228 -10.69 -9.98 -2.89
C ALA A 228 -9.27 -10.58 -3.01
N PHE A 229 -8.49 -10.11 -3.99
CA PHE A 229 -7.10 -10.54 -4.16
C PHE A 229 -6.19 -10.05 -3.01
N GLU A 230 -6.33 -8.80 -2.59
CA GLU A 230 -5.64 -8.23 -1.44
C GLU A 230 -5.94 -9.02 -0.16
N TRP A 231 -7.21 -9.36 0.08
CA TRP A 231 -7.61 -10.23 1.19
C TRP A 231 -6.93 -11.60 1.10
N ALA A 232 -6.98 -12.26 -0.07
CA ALA A 232 -6.35 -13.56 -0.28
C ALA A 232 -4.83 -13.52 0.00
N VAL A 233 -4.15 -12.47 -0.47
CA VAL A 233 -2.74 -12.25 -0.15
C VAL A 233 -2.58 -12.07 1.36
N SER A 234 -3.34 -11.20 2.02
CA SER A 234 -3.25 -10.94 3.46
C SER A 234 -3.46 -12.18 4.34
N GLN A 235 -4.31 -13.10 3.91
CA GLN A 235 -4.66 -14.31 4.66
C GLN A 235 -3.79 -15.53 4.35
N SER A 236 -2.87 -15.42 3.39
CA SER A 236 -1.96 -16.51 3.02
C SER A 236 -0.75 -16.57 3.94
N ASP A 237 -0.41 -17.77 4.41
CA ASP A 237 0.84 -18.05 5.11
C ASP A 237 1.98 -18.39 4.13
N GLU A 238 3.20 -18.48 4.65
CA GLU A 238 4.40 -18.80 3.85
C GLU A 238 4.27 -20.17 3.16
N GLN A 239 3.63 -21.15 3.80
CA GLN A 239 3.45 -22.49 3.25
C GLN A 239 2.52 -22.49 2.04
N LEU A 240 1.38 -21.78 2.14
CA LEU A 240 0.43 -21.65 1.04
C LEU A 240 1.07 -20.91 -0.14
N LEU A 241 1.79 -19.83 0.13
CA LEU A 241 2.50 -19.08 -0.92
C LEU A 241 3.57 -19.96 -1.57
N GLN A 242 4.30 -20.77 -0.81
CA GLN A 242 5.31 -21.67 -1.36
C GLN A 242 4.74 -22.69 -2.36
N ILE A 243 3.52 -23.19 -2.12
CA ILE A 243 2.88 -24.20 -2.96
C ILE A 243 2.10 -23.55 -4.12
N SER A 244 1.39 -22.47 -3.85
CA SER A 244 0.39 -21.89 -4.75
C SER A 244 0.76 -20.53 -5.33
N TRP A 245 2.02 -20.06 -5.19
CA TRP A 245 2.50 -18.77 -5.75
C TRP A 245 2.09 -18.54 -7.21
N HIS A 246 2.06 -19.61 -8.02
CA HIS A 246 1.73 -19.58 -9.44
C HIS A 246 0.33 -19.05 -9.74
N LEU A 247 -0.59 -19.12 -8.77
CA LEU A 247 -1.94 -18.55 -8.86
C LEU A 247 -1.97 -17.05 -8.55
N PHE A 248 -1.05 -16.55 -7.73
CA PHE A 248 -0.95 -15.13 -7.36
C PHE A 248 -0.20 -14.31 -8.41
N THR A 249 0.89 -14.87 -8.97
CA THR A 249 1.80 -14.16 -9.87
C THR A 249 1.11 -13.50 -11.07
N PRO A 250 0.22 -14.18 -11.83
CA PRO A 250 -0.43 -13.54 -12.98
C PRO A 250 -1.29 -12.34 -12.58
N VAL A 251 -2.02 -12.45 -11.47
CA VAL A 251 -2.88 -11.37 -10.96
C VAL A 251 -2.02 -10.18 -10.51
N LEU A 252 -0.95 -10.43 -9.74
CA LEU A 252 -0.02 -9.39 -9.30
C LEU A 252 0.60 -8.65 -10.46
N LEU A 253 1.12 -9.36 -11.47
CA LEU A 253 1.80 -8.71 -12.58
C LEU A 253 0.83 -7.91 -13.45
N THR A 254 -0.38 -8.41 -13.70
CA THR A 254 -1.43 -7.62 -14.36
C THR A 254 -1.74 -6.32 -13.60
N LEU A 255 -1.82 -6.38 -12.25
CA LEU A 255 -2.06 -5.19 -11.44
C LEU A 255 -0.86 -4.23 -11.44
N LEU A 256 0.36 -4.76 -11.40
CA LEU A 256 1.59 -3.97 -11.48
C LEU A 256 1.75 -3.28 -12.83
N ASP A 257 1.26 -3.84 -13.92
CA ASP A 257 1.29 -3.22 -15.26
C ASP A 257 0.26 -2.11 -15.45
N GLU A 258 -0.64 -1.88 -14.48
CA GLU A 258 -1.71 -0.89 -14.61
C GLU A 258 -1.18 0.54 -14.40
N PRO A 259 -1.36 1.47 -15.36
CA PRO A 259 -0.80 2.82 -15.28
C PRO A 259 -1.57 3.77 -14.35
N GLN A 260 -2.81 3.44 -13.96
CA GLN A 260 -3.61 4.32 -13.10
C GLN A 260 -3.01 4.41 -11.69
N THR A 261 -2.65 5.62 -11.25
CA THR A 261 -1.97 5.92 -9.98
C THR A 261 -2.54 5.17 -8.77
N ALA A 262 -3.85 5.31 -8.49
CA ALA A 262 -4.48 4.65 -7.35
C ALA A 262 -4.37 3.11 -7.40
N LEU A 263 -4.47 2.52 -8.59
CA LEU A 263 -4.34 1.07 -8.77
C LEU A 263 -2.87 0.63 -8.68
N LYS A 264 -1.94 1.40 -9.25
CA LYS A 264 -0.50 1.17 -9.19
C LYS A 264 0.01 1.17 -7.75
N VAL A 265 -0.37 2.18 -6.96
CA VAL A 265 -0.02 2.27 -5.53
C VAL A 265 -0.55 1.06 -4.77
N ARG A 266 -1.83 0.72 -4.96
CA ARG A 266 -2.44 -0.46 -4.31
C ARG A 266 -1.76 -1.77 -4.72
N ALA A 267 -1.43 -1.94 -6.00
CA ALA A 267 -0.71 -3.11 -6.50
C ALA A 267 0.67 -3.27 -5.85
N LEU A 268 1.41 -2.17 -5.67
CA LEU A 268 2.72 -2.17 -5.01
C LEU A 268 2.62 -2.51 -3.52
N VAL A 269 1.57 -2.06 -2.83
CA VAL A 269 1.28 -2.43 -1.43
C VAL A 269 0.96 -3.92 -1.32
N ILE A 270 0.06 -4.44 -2.16
CA ILE A 270 -0.27 -5.88 -2.20
C ILE A 270 0.98 -6.70 -2.52
N PHE A 271 1.78 -6.26 -3.48
CA PHE A 271 3.05 -6.90 -3.83
C PHE A 271 4.00 -6.99 -2.63
N ARG A 272 4.19 -5.89 -1.89
CA ARG A 272 5.07 -5.89 -0.70
C ARG A 272 4.58 -6.90 0.35
N ALA A 273 3.27 -6.96 0.60
CA ALA A 273 2.67 -7.92 1.52
C ALA A 273 2.82 -9.37 1.04
N PHE A 274 2.76 -9.63 -0.27
CA PHE A 274 3.02 -10.94 -0.87
C PHE A 274 4.50 -11.32 -0.75
N TRP A 275 5.39 -10.42 -1.15
CA TRP A 275 6.83 -10.65 -1.21
C TRP A 275 7.43 -10.91 0.17
N ALA A 276 7.01 -10.16 1.20
CA ALA A 276 7.49 -10.31 2.58
C ALA A 276 7.25 -11.70 3.18
N ARG A 277 6.29 -12.47 2.64
CA ARG A 277 5.94 -13.83 3.12
C ARG A 277 6.32 -14.92 2.14
N CYS A 278 6.93 -14.57 1.01
CA CYS A 278 7.40 -15.55 0.05
C CYS A 278 8.80 -16.05 0.42
N PRO A 279 9.06 -17.36 0.37
CA PRO A 279 10.39 -17.89 0.60
C PRO A 279 11.40 -17.29 -0.39
N GLY A 280 12.48 -16.69 0.12
CA GLY A 280 13.46 -15.98 -0.71
C GLY A 280 14.16 -16.86 -1.77
N ASP A 281 14.27 -18.16 -1.51
CA ASP A 281 14.87 -19.12 -2.45
C ASP A 281 13.93 -19.48 -3.61
N LEU A 282 12.62 -19.46 -3.38
CA LEU A 282 11.60 -19.82 -4.37
C LEU A 282 11.60 -18.84 -5.54
N MET A 283 11.66 -17.54 -5.25
CA MET A 283 11.63 -16.49 -6.27
C MET A 283 12.89 -16.48 -7.14
N ARG A 284 14.02 -16.95 -6.60
CA ARG A 284 15.27 -17.12 -7.34
C ARG A 284 15.20 -18.33 -8.26
N GLN A 285 14.79 -19.48 -7.72
CA GLN A 285 14.72 -20.73 -8.49
C GLN A 285 13.72 -20.65 -9.64
N THR A 286 12.66 -19.86 -9.48
CA THR A 286 11.61 -19.69 -10.50
C THR A 286 11.90 -18.57 -11.51
N GLY A 287 12.96 -17.78 -11.28
CA GLY A 287 13.28 -16.60 -12.11
C GLY A 287 12.29 -15.44 -11.96
N LEU A 288 11.34 -15.52 -11.02
CA LEU A 288 10.31 -14.50 -10.81
C LEU A 288 10.84 -13.21 -10.20
N ALA A 289 11.95 -13.27 -9.45
CA ALA A 289 12.57 -12.06 -8.91
C ALA A 289 12.85 -11.03 -10.01
N GLN A 290 13.38 -11.47 -11.16
CA GLN A 290 13.63 -10.58 -12.30
C GLN A 290 12.33 -10.08 -12.95
N VAL A 291 11.31 -10.93 -13.06
CA VAL A 291 10.03 -10.54 -13.67
C VAL A 291 9.34 -9.45 -12.86
N PHE A 292 9.34 -9.58 -11.53
CA PHE A 292 8.79 -8.54 -10.64
C PHE A 292 9.66 -7.27 -10.66
N GLU A 293 10.98 -7.41 -10.72
CA GLU A 293 11.87 -6.26 -10.88
C GLU A 293 11.53 -5.48 -12.14
N ASP A 294 11.40 -6.17 -13.29
CA ASP A 294 11.08 -5.55 -14.57
C ASP A 294 9.68 -4.90 -14.59
N ALA A 295 8.72 -5.43 -13.82
CA ALA A 295 7.37 -4.87 -13.70
C ALA A 295 7.30 -3.66 -12.74
N ILE A 296 8.09 -3.66 -11.67
CA ILE A 296 8.05 -2.62 -10.63
C ILE A 296 8.98 -1.46 -10.97
N PHE A 297 10.17 -1.73 -11.49
CA PHE A 297 11.19 -0.71 -11.71
C PHE A 297 10.71 0.48 -12.57
N PRO A 298 9.89 0.31 -13.63
CA PRO A 298 9.35 1.45 -14.37
C PRO A 298 8.56 2.44 -13.49
N ALA A 299 7.99 2.00 -12.37
CA ALA A 299 7.27 2.86 -11.44
C ALA A 299 8.15 3.92 -10.78
N VAL A 300 9.46 3.68 -10.63
CA VAL A 300 10.38 4.69 -10.06
C VAL A 300 10.70 5.85 -11.01
N LEU A 301 10.21 5.77 -12.25
CA LEU A 301 10.40 6.78 -13.30
C LEU A 301 9.12 7.59 -13.58
N TYR A 302 8.08 7.46 -12.75
CA TYR A 302 6.87 8.28 -12.82
C TYR A 302 7.16 9.67 -12.24
N LEU A 303 7.70 10.57 -13.06
CA LEU A 303 8.20 11.89 -12.65
C LEU A 303 7.33 13.05 -13.18
N PRO A 304 7.38 14.24 -12.54
CA PRO A 304 6.59 15.45 -12.87
C PRO A 304 6.44 15.82 -14.33
N ASN A 305 7.48 15.60 -15.15
CA ASN A 305 7.46 15.91 -16.58
C ASN A 305 6.34 15.18 -17.35
N LEU A 306 5.89 14.02 -16.86
CA LEU A 306 4.84 13.20 -17.48
C LEU A 306 3.70 12.84 -16.53
N THR A 307 3.91 12.93 -15.22
CA THR A 307 2.97 12.52 -14.17
C THR A 307 2.87 13.65 -13.15
N PRO A 308 1.68 14.13 -12.75
CA PRO A 308 1.58 15.21 -11.77
C PRO A 308 2.37 14.93 -10.48
N GLU A 309 2.97 15.97 -9.87
CA GLU A 309 3.86 15.81 -8.72
C GLU A 309 3.25 15.00 -7.55
N SER A 310 1.97 15.26 -7.21
CA SER A 310 1.27 14.50 -6.17
C SER A 310 1.14 13.01 -6.49
N GLU A 311 0.90 12.69 -7.76
CA GLU A 311 0.79 11.31 -8.25
C GLU A 311 2.17 10.63 -8.27
N SER A 312 3.21 11.34 -8.72
CA SER A 312 4.60 10.89 -8.65
C SER A 312 4.99 10.54 -7.22
N ILE A 313 4.77 11.44 -6.26
CA ILE A 313 5.08 11.20 -4.85
C ILE A 313 4.35 9.97 -4.32
N ALA A 314 3.06 9.80 -4.65
CA ALA A 314 2.29 8.64 -4.22
C ALA A 314 2.86 7.32 -4.77
N ILE A 315 3.20 7.27 -6.06
CA ILE A 315 3.76 6.07 -6.71
C ILE A 315 5.16 5.78 -6.17
N LEU A 316 6.04 6.77 -6.07
CA LEU A 316 7.41 6.60 -5.59
C LEU A 316 7.45 6.13 -4.14
N ASN A 317 6.56 6.64 -3.28
CA ASN A 317 6.42 6.19 -1.90
C ASN A 317 5.96 4.74 -1.77
N ALA A 318 5.30 4.16 -2.79
CA ALA A 318 4.97 2.74 -2.82
C ALA A 318 6.04 1.89 -3.53
N ALA A 319 6.64 2.41 -4.61
CA ALA A 319 7.56 1.67 -5.48
C ALA A 319 8.92 1.43 -4.82
N TYR A 320 9.50 2.46 -4.19
CA TYR A 320 10.80 2.32 -3.54
C TYR A 320 10.77 1.29 -2.40
N PRO A 321 9.81 1.33 -1.45
CA PRO A 321 9.67 0.28 -0.43
C PRO A 321 9.50 -1.13 -1.01
N ALA A 322 8.75 -1.28 -2.11
CA ALA A 322 8.60 -2.58 -2.78
C ALA A 322 9.95 -3.11 -3.29
N LEU A 323 10.73 -2.29 -4.01
CA LEU A 323 12.05 -2.65 -4.52
C LEU A 323 13.07 -2.89 -3.39
N MET A 324 13.04 -2.08 -2.33
CA MET A 324 13.91 -2.24 -1.16
C MET A 324 13.62 -3.56 -0.42
N THR A 325 12.34 -3.90 -0.25
CA THR A 325 11.92 -5.19 0.35
C THR A 325 12.38 -6.36 -0.54
N MET A 326 12.29 -6.23 -1.87
CA MET A 326 12.85 -7.22 -2.81
C MET A 326 14.35 -7.38 -2.69
N ALA A 327 15.07 -6.27 -2.50
CA ALA A 327 16.50 -6.25 -2.29
C ALA A 327 16.94 -6.81 -0.92
N GLY A 328 16.00 -7.06 -0.01
CA GLY A 328 16.27 -7.57 1.34
C GLY A 328 16.62 -6.49 2.36
N ILE A 329 16.27 -5.22 2.08
CA ILE A 329 16.35 -4.15 3.09
C ILE A 329 15.15 -4.27 4.02
N ASP A 330 15.45 -4.32 5.32
CA ASP A 330 14.46 -4.10 6.37
C ASP A 330 14.29 -2.59 6.59
N LEU A 331 13.14 -2.06 6.17
CA LEU A 331 12.85 -0.63 6.22
C LEU A 331 12.67 -0.10 7.64
N GLU A 332 12.24 -0.95 8.59
CA GLU A 332 12.04 -0.54 9.99
C GLU A 332 13.39 -0.34 10.67
N SER A 333 14.32 -1.27 10.44
CA SER A 333 15.66 -1.23 11.04
C SER A 333 16.60 -0.21 10.39
N THR A 334 16.40 0.15 9.12
CA THR A 334 17.35 0.99 8.35
C THR A 334 16.98 2.48 8.28
N ALA A 335 15.87 2.88 8.90
CA ALA A 335 15.42 4.27 8.88
C ALA A 335 16.45 5.20 9.54
N ASP A 336 17.00 4.81 10.69
CA ASP A 336 17.86 5.68 11.49
C ASP A 336 19.27 5.15 11.71
N GLU A 337 19.48 3.82 11.64
CA GLU A 337 20.78 3.22 11.91
C GLU A 337 21.30 2.35 10.75
N PRO A 338 22.63 2.37 10.49
CA PRO A 338 23.28 1.45 9.57
C PRO A 338 23.17 -0.02 9.99
N GLN A 339 23.01 -0.91 9.01
CA GLN A 339 23.21 -2.34 9.26
C GLN A 339 24.70 -2.66 9.44
N SER A 340 25.07 -3.27 10.58
CA SER A 340 26.46 -3.60 10.91
C SER A 340 27.11 -4.60 9.93
N TYR A 341 26.34 -5.61 9.45
CA TYR A 341 26.88 -6.67 8.58
C TYR A 341 25.85 -7.09 7.51
N PRO A 342 25.68 -6.30 6.44
CA PRO A 342 24.73 -6.62 5.39
C PRO A 342 25.15 -7.88 4.62
N LYS A 343 24.27 -8.87 4.55
CA LYS A 343 24.45 -10.07 3.74
C LYS A 343 23.48 -10.06 2.57
N PHE A 344 23.94 -9.51 1.46
CA PHE A 344 23.20 -9.52 0.21
C PHE A 344 23.81 -10.52 -0.77
N THR A 345 22.95 -11.25 -1.46
CA THR A 345 23.35 -12.01 -2.65
C THR A 345 23.70 -11.08 -3.81
N GLU A 346 24.41 -11.59 -4.81
CA GLU A 346 24.80 -10.80 -5.99
C GLU A 346 23.60 -10.12 -6.69
N ALA A 347 22.48 -10.83 -6.86
CA ALA A 347 21.26 -10.28 -7.46
C ALA A 347 20.67 -9.13 -6.63
N GLN A 348 20.63 -9.27 -5.30
CA GLN A 348 20.16 -8.19 -4.41
C GLN A 348 21.10 -6.98 -4.47
N GLN A 349 22.42 -7.20 -4.47
CA GLN A 349 23.38 -6.11 -4.60
C GLN A 349 23.23 -5.36 -5.94
N LYS A 350 23.00 -6.09 -7.04
CA LYS A 350 22.71 -5.49 -8.35
C LYS A 350 21.44 -4.66 -8.31
N LEU A 351 20.38 -5.17 -7.69
CA LEU A 351 19.12 -4.41 -7.53
C LEU A 351 19.33 -3.15 -6.69
N LEU A 352 20.08 -3.20 -5.60
CA LEU A 352 20.42 -2.02 -4.78
C LEU A 352 21.20 -0.98 -5.59
N ASP A 353 22.18 -1.42 -6.38
CA ASP A 353 22.92 -0.54 -7.27
C ASP A 353 22.02 0.12 -8.31
N LYS A 354 21.08 -0.66 -8.88
CA LYS A 354 20.09 -0.18 -9.84
C LYS A 354 19.14 0.84 -9.20
N ILE A 355 18.63 0.57 -7.99
CA ILE A 355 17.78 1.50 -7.22
C ILE A 355 18.49 2.84 -7.04
N ILE A 356 19.76 2.85 -6.63
CA ILE A 356 20.52 4.10 -6.47
C ILE A 356 20.75 4.77 -7.82
N ARG A 357 21.32 4.06 -8.79
CA ARG A 357 21.85 4.65 -10.03
C ARG A 357 20.78 5.00 -11.04
N GLU A 358 19.87 4.08 -11.30
CA GLU A 358 18.85 4.19 -12.34
C GLU A 358 17.50 4.63 -11.78
N GLY A 359 17.28 4.47 -10.47
CA GLY A 359 16.08 4.95 -9.80
C GLY A 359 16.26 6.35 -9.22
N ILE A 360 16.95 6.44 -8.07
CA ILE A 360 17.03 7.66 -7.27
C ILE A 360 17.85 8.75 -7.97
N LEU A 361 19.06 8.46 -8.43
CA LEU A 361 19.94 9.48 -9.03
C LEU A 361 19.38 9.99 -10.36
N VAL A 362 18.83 9.10 -11.20
CA VAL A 362 18.13 9.51 -12.43
C VAL A 362 16.88 10.32 -12.08
N GLY A 363 16.08 9.88 -11.11
CA GLY A 363 14.90 10.61 -10.63
C GLY A 363 15.23 12.01 -10.15
N TYR A 364 16.26 12.16 -9.31
CA TYR A 364 16.74 13.44 -8.83
C TYR A 364 17.19 14.34 -9.98
N ASN A 365 18.01 13.85 -10.91
CA ASN A 365 18.49 14.66 -12.04
C ASN A 365 17.37 15.19 -12.95
N HIS A 366 16.22 14.51 -13.00
CA HIS A 366 15.07 14.90 -13.82
C HIS A 366 13.99 15.67 -13.06
N ALA A 367 14.04 15.70 -11.73
CA ALA A 367 13.01 16.29 -10.88
C ALA A 367 13.59 17.08 -9.70
N SER A 368 14.84 17.54 -9.79
CA SER A 368 15.51 18.34 -8.74
C SER A 368 14.81 19.68 -8.50
N GLU A 369 14.09 20.19 -9.50
CA GLU A 369 13.26 21.40 -9.38
C GLU A 369 12.03 21.20 -8.47
N HIS A 370 11.64 19.95 -8.19
CA HIS A 370 10.51 19.62 -7.31
C HIS A 370 10.99 19.28 -5.91
N ILE A 371 10.98 20.28 -5.02
CA ILE A 371 11.60 20.19 -3.69
C ILE A 371 11.06 19.05 -2.83
N ARG A 372 9.78 18.69 -2.95
CA ARG A 372 9.16 17.55 -2.23
C ARG A 372 9.66 16.19 -2.74
N LEU A 373 10.06 16.11 -4.01
CA LEU A 373 10.71 14.92 -4.55
C LEU A 373 12.17 14.82 -4.12
N VAL A 374 12.87 15.95 -4.02
CA VAL A 374 14.23 16.00 -3.44
C VAL A 374 14.22 15.44 -2.02
N GLU A 375 13.27 15.86 -1.19
CA GLU A 375 13.04 15.30 0.15
C GLU A 375 12.88 13.78 0.10
N LEU A 376 11.95 13.29 -0.73
CA LEU A 376 11.66 11.87 -0.89
C LEU A 376 12.89 11.08 -1.33
N PHE A 377 13.66 11.59 -2.30
CA PHE A 377 14.87 10.93 -2.79
C PHE A 377 15.93 10.85 -1.69
N CYS A 378 16.14 11.91 -0.92
CA CYS A 378 17.05 11.88 0.23
C CYS A 378 16.63 10.86 1.28
N GLU A 379 15.34 10.80 1.63
CA GLU A 379 14.81 9.82 2.58
C GLU A 379 15.02 8.38 2.09
N LYS A 380 14.65 8.10 0.84
CA LYS A 380 14.75 6.74 0.28
C LYS A 380 16.20 6.33 0.12
N LEU A 381 17.07 7.25 -0.29
CA LEU A 381 18.50 7.01 -0.40
C LEU A 381 19.14 6.75 0.96
N ARG A 382 18.70 7.45 2.02
CA ARG A 382 19.16 7.22 3.39
C ARG A 382 18.89 5.78 3.83
N CYS A 383 17.68 5.26 3.61
CA CYS A 383 17.33 3.87 3.90
C CYS A 383 18.21 2.88 3.13
N VAL A 384 18.47 3.15 1.85
CA VAL A 384 19.31 2.27 1.01
C VAL A 384 20.76 2.31 1.45
N VAL A 385 21.31 3.48 1.77
CA VAL A 385 22.69 3.64 2.25
C VAL A 385 22.87 2.90 3.59
N ASN A 386 21.95 3.10 4.54
CA ASN A 386 21.96 2.40 5.82
C ASN A 386 21.86 0.88 5.65
N GLY A 387 20.98 0.40 4.75
CA GLY A 387 20.85 -1.02 4.44
C GLY A 387 22.07 -1.61 3.74
N MET A 388 22.68 -0.88 2.80
CA MET A 388 23.89 -1.32 2.10
C MET A 388 25.14 -1.31 2.99
N GLY A 389 25.17 -0.48 4.02
CA GLY A 389 26.34 -0.25 4.86
C GLY A 389 27.56 0.14 4.01
N ILE A 390 28.70 -0.52 4.27
CA ILE A 390 29.97 -0.25 3.57
C ILE A 390 29.89 -0.43 2.04
N LEU A 391 28.94 -1.22 1.54
CA LEU A 391 28.76 -1.46 0.10
C LEU A 391 28.33 -0.20 -0.64
N ALA A 392 27.78 0.82 0.05
CA ALA A 392 27.42 2.10 -0.54
C ALA A 392 28.64 2.95 -0.98
N ILE A 393 29.87 2.61 -0.54
CA ILE A 393 31.09 3.38 -0.84
C ILE A 393 31.28 3.64 -2.35
N LYS A 394 30.93 2.66 -3.19
CA LYS A 394 31.07 2.76 -4.65
C LYS A 394 30.21 3.83 -5.30
N HIS A 395 29.23 4.38 -4.58
CA HIS A 395 28.32 5.42 -5.05
C HIS A 395 28.71 6.82 -4.57
N LEU A 396 29.67 6.97 -3.64
CA LEU A 396 30.06 8.26 -3.04
C LEU A 396 30.35 9.36 -4.06
N LYS A 397 30.97 9.00 -5.20
CA LYS A 397 31.28 9.94 -6.29
C LYS A 397 30.04 10.70 -6.78
N ASN A 398 28.87 10.09 -6.72
CA ASN A 398 27.60 10.71 -7.12
C ASN A 398 26.79 11.21 -5.92
N LEU A 399 26.86 10.51 -4.77
CA LEU A 399 26.08 10.87 -3.59
C LEU A 399 26.57 12.18 -2.95
N ILE A 400 27.88 12.38 -2.83
CA ILE A 400 28.44 13.58 -2.19
C ILE A 400 28.09 14.86 -2.97
N PRO A 401 28.27 14.93 -4.31
CA PRO A 401 27.85 16.10 -5.08
C PRO A 401 26.35 16.39 -4.96
N MET A 402 25.49 15.37 -5.04
CA MET A 402 24.04 15.52 -4.89
C MET A 402 23.68 16.14 -3.53
N VAL A 403 24.22 15.60 -2.44
CA VAL A 403 23.95 16.12 -1.08
C VAL A 403 24.51 17.52 -0.90
N SER A 404 25.71 17.80 -1.43
CA SER A 404 26.32 19.13 -1.40
C SER A 404 25.46 20.15 -2.13
N GLU A 405 24.97 19.83 -3.33
CA GLU A 405 24.09 20.71 -4.12
C GLU A 405 22.82 21.08 -3.32
N ILE A 406 22.14 20.10 -2.73
CA ILE A 406 20.92 20.34 -1.94
C ILE A 406 21.21 21.19 -0.71
N MET A 407 22.31 20.91 0.01
CA MET A 407 22.66 21.62 1.25
C MET A 407 23.18 23.04 1.01
N THR A 408 23.73 23.31 -0.17
CA THR A 408 24.30 24.63 -0.54
C THR A 408 23.34 25.50 -1.33
N ASP A 409 22.13 25.02 -1.62
CA ASP A 409 21.08 25.80 -2.27
C ASP A 409 20.73 27.04 -1.41
N PRO A 410 20.91 28.27 -1.92
CA PRO A 410 20.55 29.49 -1.20
C PRO A 410 19.06 29.57 -0.83
N PHE A 411 18.18 28.81 -1.51
CA PHE A 411 16.75 28.77 -1.22
C PHE A 411 16.32 27.53 -0.44
N GLY A 412 17.26 26.67 0.00
CA GLY A 412 16.95 25.43 0.71
C GLY A 412 16.21 25.64 2.04
N THR A 413 16.38 26.80 2.66
CA THR A 413 15.68 27.25 3.89
C THR A 413 14.17 27.47 3.69
N GLN A 414 13.72 27.66 2.45
CA GLN A 414 12.29 27.80 2.12
C GLN A 414 11.53 26.47 2.19
N HIS A 415 12.24 25.34 2.18
CA HIS A 415 11.67 24.02 2.45
C HIS A 415 12.55 23.22 3.43
N PRO A 416 12.46 23.51 4.74
CA PRO A 416 13.27 22.90 5.77
C PRO A 416 13.29 21.35 5.81
N PRO A 417 12.19 20.63 5.47
CA PRO A 417 12.20 19.16 5.45
C PRO A 417 13.22 18.55 4.47
N SER A 418 13.39 19.12 3.28
CA SER A 418 14.38 18.64 2.29
C SER A 418 15.80 18.80 2.82
N LEU A 419 16.08 19.93 3.45
CA LEU A 419 17.39 20.22 4.03
C LEU A 419 17.72 19.24 5.16
N LEU A 420 16.76 18.98 6.06
CA LEU A 420 16.92 17.99 7.11
C LEU A 420 17.16 16.58 6.53
N SER A 421 16.41 16.19 5.50
CA SER A 421 16.58 14.90 4.84
C SER A 421 17.96 14.76 4.18
N ALA A 422 18.50 15.83 3.58
CA ALA A 422 19.85 15.87 3.03
C ALA A 422 20.94 15.74 4.12
N ILE A 423 20.79 16.48 5.24
CA ILE A 423 21.71 16.39 6.38
C ILE A 423 21.71 14.97 6.96
N ARG A 424 20.55 14.36 7.13
CA ARG A 424 20.42 12.98 7.64
C ARG A 424 20.99 11.95 6.67
N LEU A 425 20.85 12.16 5.37
CA LEU A 425 21.52 11.35 4.36
C LEU A 425 23.05 11.49 4.45
N LEU A 426 23.58 12.70 4.63
CA LEU A 426 25.01 12.93 4.84
C LEU A 426 25.53 12.18 6.08
N GLN A 427 24.79 12.26 7.20
CA GLN A 427 25.10 11.52 8.42
C GLN A 427 25.14 9.99 8.14
N ALA A 428 24.13 9.44 7.45
CA ALA A 428 24.11 8.03 7.08
C ALA A 428 25.32 7.65 6.23
N ILE A 429 25.63 8.45 5.20
CA ILE A 429 26.82 8.26 4.34
C ILE A 429 28.11 8.26 5.17
N MET A 430 28.25 9.19 6.12
CA MET A 430 29.43 9.23 6.99
C MET A 430 29.53 8.01 7.88
N SER A 431 28.43 7.56 8.49
CA SER A 431 28.41 6.35 9.32
C SER A 431 28.75 5.08 8.54
N THR A 432 28.23 4.94 7.31
CA THR A 432 28.38 3.71 6.52
C THR A 432 29.67 3.67 5.72
N CYS A 433 30.14 4.82 5.26
CA CYS A 433 31.22 4.95 4.29
C CYS A 433 32.46 5.65 4.84
N TRP A 434 32.55 5.83 6.17
CA TRP A 434 33.62 6.55 6.86
C TRP A 434 35.04 6.28 6.35
N PRO A 435 35.46 5.06 5.93
CA PRO A 435 36.85 4.85 5.50
C PRO A 435 37.25 5.66 4.27
N ARG A 436 36.29 6.11 3.47
CA ARG A 436 36.54 6.87 2.22
C ARG A 436 36.15 8.35 2.32
N ILE A 437 35.42 8.75 3.35
CA ILE A 437 34.99 10.14 3.60
C ILE A 437 36.15 11.15 3.70
N PRO A 438 37.34 10.83 4.23
CA PRO A 438 38.45 11.79 4.28
C PRO A 438 38.89 12.33 2.90
N HIS A 439 38.56 11.67 1.80
CA HIS A 439 38.82 12.19 0.45
C HIS A 439 37.81 13.26 0.00
N TYR A 440 36.66 13.32 0.65
CA TYR A 440 35.55 14.23 0.36
C TYR A 440 35.39 15.33 1.41
N CYS A 441 36.21 15.35 2.47
CA CYS A 441 36.00 16.23 3.62
C CYS A 441 35.96 17.72 3.27
N ASN A 442 36.72 18.20 2.28
CA ASN A 442 36.63 19.61 1.85
C ASN A 442 35.25 19.97 1.30
N GLU A 443 34.67 19.09 0.49
CA GLU A 443 33.33 19.30 -0.07
C GLU A 443 32.27 19.24 1.03
N ILE A 444 32.43 18.32 1.99
CA ILE A 444 31.53 18.20 3.13
C ILE A 444 31.62 19.42 4.05
N ILE A 445 32.83 19.91 4.36
CA ILE A 445 33.04 21.13 5.16
C ILE A 445 32.36 22.33 4.47
N LYS A 446 32.57 22.47 3.15
CA LYS A 446 31.91 23.52 2.35
C LYS A 446 30.39 23.42 2.45
N ALA A 447 29.82 22.22 2.28
CA ALA A 447 28.39 22.00 2.36
C ALA A 447 27.82 22.35 3.74
N LEU A 448 28.47 21.89 4.82
CA LEU A 448 28.05 22.20 6.20
C LEU A 448 28.10 23.70 6.50
N MET A 449 29.18 24.37 6.10
CA MET A 449 29.39 25.79 6.29
C MET A 449 28.34 26.63 5.56
N LEU A 450 28.15 26.42 4.26
CA LEU A 450 27.19 27.22 3.49
C LEU A 450 25.76 26.96 3.95
N CYS A 451 25.42 25.70 4.25
CA CYS A 451 24.13 25.35 4.80
C CYS A 451 23.85 26.09 6.13
N TRP A 452 24.84 26.17 7.01
CA TRP A 452 24.74 26.91 8.26
C TRP A 452 24.53 28.41 8.03
N LEU A 453 25.35 29.03 7.17
CA LEU A 453 25.25 30.46 6.86
C LEU A 453 23.88 30.80 6.25
N ASN A 454 23.39 30.00 5.31
CA ASN A 454 22.05 30.20 4.74
C ASN A 454 20.95 30.18 5.82
N ILE A 455 21.08 29.32 6.85
CA ILE A 455 20.11 29.27 7.97
C ILE A 455 20.22 30.51 8.86
N GLU A 456 21.42 31.05 9.09
CA GLU A 456 21.63 32.27 9.89
C GLU A 456 21.17 33.54 9.17
N GLU A 457 21.36 33.59 7.85
CA GLU A 457 20.98 34.72 7.01
C GLU A 457 19.47 34.78 6.69
N GLU A 458 18.73 33.70 6.95
CA GLU A 458 17.30 33.63 6.67
C GLU A 458 16.47 34.42 7.70
N ASP A 459 16.00 35.60 7.27
CA ASP A 459 15.16 36.50 8.08
C ASP A 459 13.80 35.89 8.45
N SER A 460 13.24 35.03 7.60
CA SER A 460 11.88 34.51 7.74
C SER A 460 11.79 33.01 7.43
N PHE A 461 12.06 32.19 8.45
CA PHE A 461 11.90 30.75 8.34
C PHE A 461 10.41 30.33 8.24
N PRO A 462 10.07 29.35 7.37
CA PRO A 462 8.72 28.80 7.32
C PRO A 462 8.23 28.27 8.67
N VAL A 463 6.95 28.54 8.98
CA VAL A 463 6.31 28.04 10.21
C VAL A 463 6.07 26.53 10.06
N GLY A 464 6.81 25.72 10.82
CA GLY A 464 6.67 24.26 10.79
C GLY A 464 7.83 23.52 11.45
N ASP A 465 7.78 22.19 11.38
CA ASP A 465 8.89 21.31 11.70
C ASP A 465 9.55 20.89 10.38
N PRO A 466 10.89 20.94 10.23
CA PRO A 466 11.89 21.25 11.25
C PRO A 466 12.15 22.74 11.52
N SER A 467 12.34 23.06 12.81
CA SER A 467 12.78 24.38 13.25
C SER A 467 14.27 24.65 12.90
N PRO A 468 14.69 25.93 12.80
CA PRO A 468 16.09 26.28 12.60
C PRO A 468 17.04 25.64 13.62
N ALA A 469 16.62 25.61 14.90
CA ALA A 469 17.39 24.99 15.97
C ALA A 469 17.61 23.48 15.75
N ARG A 470 16.59 22.78 15.22
CA ARG A 470 16.71 21.36 14.88
C ARG A 470 17.68 21.14 13.72
N LEU A 471 17.63 21.98 12.68
CA LEU A 471 18.58 21.92 11.58
C LEU A 471 20.01 22.16 12.05
N LYS A 472 20.25 23.22 12.85
CA LYS A 472 21.56 23.51 13.44
C LYS A 472 22.07 22.36 14.31
N SER A 473 21.21 21.73 15.10
CA SER A 473 21.57 20.57 15.91
C SER A 473 22.02 19.37 15.05
N GLU A 474 21.32 19.10 13.94
CA GLU A 474 21.66 17.99 13.04
C GLU A 474 22.92 18.31 12.19
N LEU A 475 23.15 19.57 11.84
CA LEU A 475 24.40 20.04 11.22
C LEU A 475 25.59 19.89 12.17
N THR A 476 25.42 20.29 13.42
CA THR A 476 26.47 20.14 14.46
C THR A 476 26.82 18.67 14.64
N LYS A 477 25.81 17.79 14.71
CA LYS A 477 26.02 16.34 14.75
C LYS A 477 26.78 15.84 13.52
N ALA A 478 26.46 16.33 12.32
CA ALA A 478 27.18 15.97 11.11
C ALA A 478 28.65 16.45 11.14
N ALA A 479 28.92 17.65 11.66
CA ALA A 479 30.28 18.16 11.86
C ALA A 479 31.08 17.32 12.87
N ASP A 480 30.45 16.93 13.99
CA ASP A 480 31.06 16.04 14.99
C ASP A 480 31.42 14.67 14.38
N MET A 481 30.52 14.11 13.56
CA MET A 481 30.77 12.87 12.84
C MET A 481 31.94 13.00 11.88
N LEU A 482 32.02 14.10 11.12
CA LEU A 482 33.14 14.35 10.22
C LEU A 482 34.46 14.45 11.00
N SER A 483 34.47 15.16 12.13
CA SER A 483 35.63 15.27 13.01
C SER A 483 36.12 13.91 13.50
N ALA A 484 35.21 13.06 13.99
CA ALA A 484 35.53 11.69 14.40
C ALA A 484 36.13 10.86 13.25
N VAL A 485 35.60 10.99 12.04
CA VAL A 485 36.09 10.30 10.84
C VAL A 485 37.48 10.80 10.42
N MET A 486 37.72 12.11 10.47
CA MET A 486 39.02 12.72 10.17
C MET A 486 40.08 12.33 11.21
N GLN A 487 39.73 12.35 12.49
CA GLN A 487 40.59 11.89 13.58
C GLN A 487 40.99 10.42 13.40
N ALA A 488 40.04 9.55 13.04
CA ALA A 488 40.31 8.15 12.73
C ALA A 488 41.27 7.98 11.53
N ALA A 489 41.21 8.90 10.56
CA ALA A 489 42.13 8.97 9.43
C ALA A 489 43.46 9.69 9.72
N LYS A 490 43.68 10.15 10.96
CA LYS A 490 44.84 10.96 11.38
C LYS A 490 45.00 12.25 10.57
N MET A 491 43.88 12.86 10.20
CA MET A 491 43.83 14.15 9.53
C MET A 491 43.32 15.19 10.52
N ASP A 492 43.99 16.34 10.57
CA ASP A 492 43.54 17.46 11.39
C ASP A 492 42.39 18.20 10.68
N MET A 493 41.26 18.31 11.37
CA MET A 493 40.10 19.06 10.88
C MET A 493 40.26 20.55 11.19
N ASP A 494 40.92 20.90 12.29
CA ASP A 494 41.05 22.28 12.76
C ASP A 494 41.93 23.10 11.81
N GLU A 495 42.99 22.50 11.25
CA GLU A 495 43.81 23.12 10.20
C GLU A 495 43.00 23.61 9.00
N ARG A 496 41.87 22.95 8.69
CA ARG A 496 41.02 23.28 7.54
C ARG A 496 39.91 24.26 7.90
N VAL A 497 39.41 24.19 9.13
CA VAL A 497 38.23 24.94 9.58
C VAL A 497 38.62 26.26 10.23
N ALA A 498 39.76 26.35 10.93
CA ALA A 498 40.20 27.57 11.62
C ALA A 498 40.27 28.80 10.69
N PRO A 499 40.84 28.74 9.47
CA PRO A 499 40.85 29.88 8.55
C PRO A 499 39.45 30.31 8.08
N LEU A 500 38.47 29.40 8.11
CA LEU A 500 37.08 29.69 7.75
C LEU A 500 36.37 30.38 8.91
N VAL A 501 36.58 29.90 10.13
CA VAL A 501 36.01 30.47 11.36
C VAL A 501 36.60 31.85 11.68
N GLU A 502 37.86 32.11 11.32
CA GLU A 502 38.46 33.45 11.40
C GLU A 502 37.74 34.47 10.50
N LYS A 503 37.30 34.04 9.31
CA LYS A 503 36.58 34.88 8.36
C LYS A 503 35.11 35.03 8.74
N GLU A 504 34.48 33.95 9.18
CA GLU A 504 33.06 33.89 9.54
C GLU A 504 32.88 33.36 10.98
N PRO A 505 32.87 34.25 11.99
CA PRO A 505 32.81 33.87 13.40
C PRO A 505 31.56 33.07 13.81
N GLN A 506 30.49 33.14 13.03
CA GLN A 506 29.24 32.39 13.25
C GLN A 506 29.45 30.87 13.15
N LEU A 507 30.46 30.43 12.38
CA LEU A 507 30.79 29.00 12.20
C LEU A 507 31.39 28.34 13.46
N ARG A 508 31.70 29.12 14.51
CA ARG A 508 32.24 28.59 15.77
C ARG A 508 31.29 27.58 16.42
N GLU A 509 29.99 27.85 16.38
CA GLU A 509 28.98 26.96 16.98
C GLU A 509 28.90 25.63 16.24
N LEU A 510 29.00 25.65 14.90
CA LEU A 510 28.98 24.47 14.06
C LEU A 510 30.15 23.52 14.32
N PHE A 511 31.37 24.05 14.38
CA PHE A 511 32.60 23.24 14.46
C PHE A 511 33.20 23.11 15.86
N LYS A 512 32.61 23.77 16.87
CA LYS A 512 33.03 23.73 18.28
C LYS A 512 34.52 24.03 18.50
N ILE A 513 35.10 24.94 17.72
CA ILE A 513 36.48 25.37 17.93
C ILE A 513 36.57 26.15 19.23
N SER A 514 37.18 25.55 20.26
CA SER A 514 37.50 26.21 21.53
C SER A 514 38.65 27.21 21.34
N HIS A 515 38.55 28.37 22.00
CA HIS A 515 39.59 29.41 22.02
C HIS A 515 40.96 28.82 22.36
N GLU A 516 41.91 28.85 21.43
CA GLU A 516 43.30 29.10 21.79
C GLU A 516 43.44 30.63 21.93
N THR A 517 43.47 31.09 23.18
CA THR A 517 43.99 32.42 23.55
C THR A 517 45.47 32.35 23.81
#